data_AF-A0A0G1N5R6-F1
#
_entry.id   AF-A0A0G1N5R6-F1
#
_cell.length_a   1.000
_cell.length_b   1.000
_cell.length_c   1.000
_cell.angle_alpha   90.00
_cell.angle_beta   90.00
_cell.angle_gamma   90.00
#
_symmetry.space_group_name_H-M   'P 1'
#
loop_
_entity.id
_entity.type
_entity.pdbx_description
1 polymer ?
#
loop_
_entity_poly.entity_id
_entity_poly.type
_entity_poly.pdbx_seq_one_letter_code
_entity_poly.pdbx_strand_id
1 'polypeptide(L)'
;MKYILVIVSLLLLVGGFWVLQDDDYQEEQVPLVSDYKNIEYIIDGVPIMLKDGLAETEAAGGSSFKTITRYFGNELKTDLNGDGREDIVFLVTQETGGSGTFYYALAALNSESGYKGSDGYFLGDRIAPQSTDLSPNPQHKYVVVVNYADRLPEEPMTTEPSHGRSAYLKLDPESMMWGIVEPDFEGESR
;
A
#
# COMPACT_ATOMS: atom_id res chain seq x y z
N MET A 1 21.22 -66.14 25.76
CA MET A 1 20.47 -65.21 26.64
C MET A 1 21.09 -63.81 26.71
N LYS A 2 22.41 -63.66 26.95
CA LYS A 2 23.09 -62.35 27.06
C LYS A 2 22.96 -61.44 25.83
N TYR A 3 22.98 -62.01 24.62
CA TYR A 3 22.86 -61.24 23.37
C TYR A 3 21.42 -60.81 23.02
N ILE A 4 20.41 -61.50 23.52
CA ILE A 4 18.99 -61.18 23.23
C ILE A 4 18.57 -59.90 23.96
N LEU A 5 19.03 -59.71 25.20
CA LEU A 5 18.76 -58.48 25.97
C LEU A 5 19.43 -57.24 25.36
N VAL A 6 20.61 -57.41 24.74
CA VAL A 6 21.32 -56.30 24.07
C VAL A 6 20.58 -55.86 22.80
N ILE A 7 20.05 -56.80 22.01
CA ILE A 7 19.31 -56.50 20.78
C ILE A 7 17.98 -55.80 21.09
N VAL A 8 17.26 -56.23 22.13
CA VAL A 8 16.01 -55.59 22.56
C VAL A 8 16.28 -54.17 23.10
N SER A 9 17.35 -53.97 23.85
CA SER A 9 17.77 -52.64 24.31
C SER A 9 18.13 -51.71 23.15
N LEU A 10 18.79 -52.22 22.10
CA LEU A 10 19.16 -51.42 20.92
C LEU A 10 17.93 -51.02 20.10
N LEU A 11 16.97 -51.92 19.94
CA LEU A 11 15.71 -51.63 19.23
C LEU A 11 14.83 -50.62 19.99
N LEU A 12 14.82 -50.67 21.32
CA LEU A 12 14.11 -49.67 22.14
C LEU A 12 14.79 -48.29 22.08
N LEU A 13 16.12 -48.24 21.99
CA LEU A 13 16.85 -46.99 21.83
C LEU A 13 16.66 -46.37 20.44
N VAL A 14 16.67 -47.18 19.38
CA VAL A 14 16.42 -46.69 18.01
C VAL A 14 14.95 -46.29 17.83
N GLY A 15 14.01 -47.07 18.36
CA GLY A 15 12.58 -46.73 18.33
C GLY A 15 12.26 -45.48 19.15
N GLY A 16 12.85 -45.33 20.34
CA GLY A 16 12.72 -44.13 21.16
C GLY A 16 13.39 -42.89 20.54
N PHE A 17 14.48 -43.07 19.78
CA PHE A 17 15.13 -41.98 19.07
C PHE A 17 14.28 -41.45 17.90
N TRP A 18 13.56 -42.33 17.17
CA TRP A 18 12.64 -41.90 16.11
C TRP A 18 11.37 -41.23 16.66
N VAL A 19 10.83 -41.70 17.78
CA VAL A 19 9.63 -41.12 18.42
C VAL A 19 9.90 -39.77 19.09
N LEU A 20 11.15 -39.48 19.47
CA LEU A 20 11.57 -38.17 19.99
C LEU A 20 12.05 -37.20 18.90
N GLN A 21 12.05 -37.62 17.63
CA GLN A 21 12.41 -36.79 16.47
C GLN A 21 11.19 -36.43 15.60
N ASP A 22 10.00 -36.79 16.07
CA ASP A 22 8.71 -36.46 15.46
C ASP A 22 8.08 -35.26 16.20
N ASP A 23 8.89 -34.24 16.47
CA ASP A 23 8.36 -32.89 16.60
C ASP A 23 8.14 -32.40 15.17
N ASP A 24 6.98 -32.76 14.62
CA ASP A 24 6.43 -32.21 13.39
C ASP A 24 6.20 -30.70 13.62
N TYR A 25 7.29 -29.94 13.56
CA TYR A 25 7.27 -28.49 13.43
C TYR A 25 6.66 -28.20 12.07
N GLN A 26 5.34 -28.23 12.01
CA GLN A 26 4.57 -27.48 11.06
C GLN A 26 4.87 -26.01 11.37
N GLU A 27 5.95 -25.50 10.78
CA GLU A 27 6.10 -24.07 10.59
C GLU A 27 4.91 -23.70 9.70
N GLU A 28 3.83 -23.22 10.33
CA GLU A 28 2.81 -22.46 9.62
C GLU A 28 3.55 -21.29 8.99
N GLN A 29 3.98 -21.50 7.75
CA GLN A 29 4.30 -20.46 6.81
C GLN A 29 2.99 -19.72 6.60
N VAL A 30 2.64 -18.85 7.57
CA VAL A 30 1.63 -17.82 7.38
C VAL A 30 2.07 -17.16 6.09
N PRO A 31 1.29 -17.24 5.00
CA PRO A 31 1.71 -16.61 3.78
C PRO A 31 1.88 -15.15 4.13
N LEU A 32 3.11 -14.66 4.01
CA LEU A 32 3.51 -13.26 4.14
C LEU A 32 2.88 -12.45 2.99
N VAL A 33 1.57 -12.57 2.80
CA VAL A 33 0.79 -11.51 2.19
C VAL A 33 0.70 -10.46 3.27
N SER A 34 1.77 -9.67 3.38
CA SER A 34 1.71 -8.37 4.03
C SER A 34 0.44 -7.70 3.52
N ASP A 35 -0.47 -7.34 4.42
CA ASP A 35 -1.64 -6.57 4.03
C ASP A 35 -1.16 -5.14 3.78
N TYR A 36 -1.36 -4.61 2.57
CA TYR A 36 -0.98 -3.24 2.23
C TYR A 36 -1.67 -2.19 3.12
N LYS A 37 -2.72 -2.57 3.86
CA LYS A 37 -3.34 -1.71 4.88
C LYS A 37 -2.60 -1.74 6.24
N ASN A 38 -1.50 -2.49 6.34
CA ASN A 38 -0.73 -2.77 7.55
C ASN A 38 0.78 -2.52 7.34
N ILE A 39 1.14 -1.47 6.57
CA ILE A 39 2.53 -1.07 6.29
C ILE A 39 2.73 0.45 6.43
N GLU A 40 3.98 0.88 6.32
CA GLU A 40 4.37 2.28 6.33
C GLU A 40 4.28 2.93 4.94
N TYR A 41 3.83 4.18 4.91
CA TYR A 41 3.81 5.07 3.75
C TYR A 41 4.40 6.43 4.14
N ILE A 42 4.84 7.23 3.16
CA ILE A 42 5.32 8.60 3.42
C ILE A 42 4.26 9.60 2.98
N ILE A 43 3.65 10.35 3.90
CA ILE A 43 2.66 11.38 3.56
C ILE A 43 3.21 12.73 4.04
N ASP A 44 3.34 13.68 3.12
CA ASP A 44 3.92 15.01 3.39
C ASP A 44 5.30 14.94 4.08
N GLY A 45 6.12 13.95 3.67
CA GLY A 45 7.44 13.71 4.25
C GLY A 45 7.44 13.06 5.64
N VAL A 46 6.28 12.68 6.16
CA VAL A 46 6.13 12.02 7.47
C VAL A 46 5.83 10.54 7.27
N PRO A 47 6.55 9.62 7.95
CA PRO A 47 6.21 8.21 7.93
C PRO A 47 4.89 7.94 8.68
N ILE A 48 3.96 7.27 8.00
CA ILE A 48 2.64 6.90 8.50
C ILE A 48 2.51 5.37 8.45
N MET A 49 2.58 4.75 9.62
CA MET A 49 2.33 3.31 9.78
C MET A 49 0.83 3.05 9.86
N LEU A 50 0.23 2.52 8.78
CA LEU A 50 -1.15 2.07 8.82
C LEU A 50 -1.26 0.76 9.60
N LYS A 51 -2.34 0.64 10.38
CA LYS A 51 -2.77 -0.60 11.04
C LYS A 51 -4.24 -0.81 10.69
N ASP A 52 -4.52 -1.86 9.94
CA ASP A 52 -5.83 -2.15 9.37
C ASP A 52 -6.46 -0.94 8.65
N GLY A 53 -5.61 -0.18 7.95
CA GLY A 53 -5.99 1.01 7.18
C GLY A 53 -6.20 2.26 8.02
N LEU A 54 -5.74 2.30 9.27
CA LEU A 54 -5.84 3.46 10.15
C LEU A 54 -4.49 3.82 10.77
N ALA A 55 -4.19 5.11 10.83
CA ALA A 55 -3.12 5.65 11.66
C ALA A 55 -3.62 6.89 12.39
N GLU A 56 -3.25 7.00 13.67
CA GLU A 56 -3.44 8.21 14.47
C GLU A 56 -2.08 8.69 14.96
N THR A 57 -1.69 9.91 14.60
CA THR A 57 -0.46 10.56 15.07
C THR A 57 -0.81 11.87 15.75
N GLU A 58 -0.05 12.28 16.76
CA GLU A 58 -0.23 13.62 17.33
C GLU A 58 0.10 14.67 16.26
N ALA A 59 -0.74 15.70 16.13
CA ALA A 59 -0.42 16.80 15.24
C ALA A 59 0.81 17.55 15.77
N ALA A 60 1.66 18.03 14.86
CA ALA A 60 2.92 18.69 15.20
C ALA A 60 2.73 19.82 16.23
N GLY A 61 3.67 19.94 17.18
CA GLY A 61 3.70 21.05 18.14
C GLY A 61 2.99 20.83 19.48
N GLY A 62 2.70 19.58 19.87
CA GLY A 62 2.10 19.27 21.18
C GLY A 62 0.64 19.72 21.32
N SER A 63 -0.05 19.87 20.19
CA SER A 63 -1.49 20.17 20.19
C SER A 63 -2.28 18.92 20.62
N SER A 64 -3.47 19.10 21.19
CA SER A 64 -4.39 17.99 21.46
C SER A 64 -5.04 17.39 20.21
N PHE A 65 -4.78 17.98 19.03
CA PHE A 65 -5.34 17.48 17.77
C PHE A 65 -4.52 16.29 17.30
N LYS A 66 -5.23 15.27 16.81
CA LYS A 66 -4.64 14.11 16.17
C LYS A 66 -4.76 14.26 14.66
N THR A 67 -3.69 13.93 13.96
CA THR A 67 -3.75 13.60 12.55
C THR A 67 -4.28 12.18 12.41
N ILE A 68 -5.41 12.03 11.73
CA ILE A 68 -6.02 10.73 11.46
C ILE A 68 -5.86 10.44 9.97
N THR A 69 -5.08 9.42 9.62
CA THR A 69 -4.98 8.90 8.25
C THR A 69 -5.81 7.63 8.16
N ARG A 70 -6.71 7.56 7.18
CA ARG A 70 -7.66 6.44 7.02
C ARG A 70 -7.71 5.98 5.57
N TYR A 71 -7.67 4.68 5.36
CA TYR A 71 -7.96 4.04 4.09
C TYR A 71 -9.35 4.44 3.59
N PHE A 72 -9.41 4.93 2.35
CA PHE A 72 -10.64 5.36 1.70
C PHE A 72 -11.16 4.32 0.70
N GLY A 73 -10.26 3.72 -0.09
CA GLY A 73 -10.62 2.80 -1.18
C GLY A 73 -10.18 3.32 -2.54
N ASN A 74 -11.01 3.12 -3.56
CA ASN A 74 -10.71 3.45 -4.95
C ASN A 74 -9.51 2.65 -5.50
N GLU A 75 -9.52 1.34 -5.25
CA GLU A 75 -8.39 0.47 -5.56
C GLU A 75 -8.21 0.25 -7.07
N LEU A 76 -6.96 0.35 -7.52
CA LEU A 76 -6.48 -0.20 -8.77
C LEU A 76 -5.45 -1.28 -8.46
N LYS A 77 -5.74 -2.50 -8.93
CA LYS A 77 -4.82 -3.63 -8.88
C LYS A 77 -4.15 -3.77 -10.23
N THR A 78 -2.83 -3.62 -10.28
CA THR A 78 -2.06 -3.63 -11.53
C THR A 78 -0.58 -3.86 -11.22
N ASP A 79 0.17 -4.32 -12.21
CA ASP A 79 1.64 -4.28 -12.17
C ASP A 79 2.12 -2.84 -12.47
N LEU A 80 2.88 -2.24 -11.55
CA LEU A 80 3.41 -0.87 -11.62
C LEU A 80 4.88 -0.83 -12.05
N ASN A 81 5.62 -1.93 -11.93
CA ASN A 81 7.07 -1.97 -12.17
C ASN A 81 7.48 -2.92 -13.31
N GLY A 82 6.57 -3.76 -13.80
CA GLY A 82 6.79 -4.71 -14.87
C GLY A 82 7.37 -6.06 -14.43
N ASP A 83 7.32 -6.41 -13.15
CA ASP A 83 7.83 -7.68 -12.63
C ASP A 83 6.81 -8.84 -12.70
N GLY A 84 5.57 -8.54 -13.14
CA GLY A 84 4.49 -9.50 -13.27
C GLY A 84 3.74 -9.81 -11.98
N ARG A 85 4.05 -9.13 -10.87
CA ARG A 85 3.28 -9.18 -9.62
C ARG A 85 2.21 -8.10 -9.63
N GLU A 86 1.11 -8.38 -8.94
CA GLU A 86 0.03 -7.42 -8.78
C GLU A 86 0.36 -6.49 -7.60
N ASP A 87 0.47 -5.20 -7.91
CA ASP A 87 0.59 -4.09 -6.95
C ASP A 87 -0.79 -3.44 -6.74
N ILE A 88 -0.87 -2.54 -5.77
CA ILE A 88 -2.13 -1.90 -5.39
C ILE A 88 -1.94 -0.39 -5.28
N VAL A 89 -2.74 0.36 -6.01
CA VAL A 89 -2.94 1.80 -5.80
C VAL A 89 -4.27 2.02 -5.12
N PHE A 90 -4.31 2.91 -4.14
CA PHE A 90 -5.52 3.23 -3.39
C PHE A 90 -5.44 4.64 -2.82
N LEU A 91 -6.57 5.13 -2.31
CA LEU A 91 -6.65 6.44 -1.67
C LEU A 91 -6.72 6.33 -0.16
N VAL A 92 -6.14 7.32 0.50
CA VAL A 92 -6.36 7.59 1.93
C VAL A 92 -6.89 9.00 2.12
N THR A 93 -7.61 9.19 3.21
CA THR A 93 -7.98 10.51 3.73
C THR A 93 -7.11 10.87 4.93
N GLN A 94 -6.77 12.15 5.08
CA GLN A 94 -6.13 12.69 6.26
C GLN A 94 -6.93 13.86 6.85
N GLU A 95 -7.12 13.83 8.17
CA GLU A 95 -7.75 14.90 8.96
C GLU A 95 -6.74 15.40 10.00
N THR A 96 -6.44 16.71 10.04
CA THR A 96 -5.37 17.29 10.89
C THR A 96 -5.90 18.22 11.99
N GLY A 97 -7.14 18.01 12.44
CA GLY A 97 -7.78 18.80 13.51
C GLY A 97 -8.56 20.04 13.05
N GLY A 98 -8.58 20.32 11.74
CA GLY A 98 -9.49 21.30 11.11
C GLY A 98 -10.79 20.66 10.60
N SER A 99 -11.51 21.37 9.73
CA SER A 99 -12.69 20.85 9.00
C SER A 99 -12.35 20.27 7.62
N GLY A 100 -11.07 20.31 7.23
CA GLY A 100 -10.59 19.76 5.97
C GLY A 100 -10.44 18.24 6.04
N THR A 101 -10.62 17.61 4.88
CA THR A 101 -10.35 16.18 4.68
C THR A 101 -9.52 16.08 3.41
N PHE A 102 -8.24 15.78 3.57
CA PHE A 102 -7.27 15.77 2.50
C PHE A 102 -7.16 14.38 1.89
N TYR A 103 -7.14 14.29 0.56
CA TYR A 103 -7.06 13.02 -0.15
C TYR A 103 -5.66 12.84 -0.74
N TYR A 104 -5.12 11.63 -0.59
CA TYR A 104 -3.82 11.25 -1.14
C TYR A 104 -3.91 9.92 -1.88
N ALA A 105 -3.18 9.79 -2.98
CA ALA A 105 -2.96 8.52 -3.68
C ALA A 105 -1.69 7.84 -3.16
N LEU A 106 -1.79 6.56 -2.81
CA LEU A 106 -0.70 5.69 -2.35
C LEU A 106 -0.58 4.48 -3.27
N ALA A 107 0.63 3.95 -3.40
CA ALA A 107 0.91 2.64 -3.97
C ALA A 107 1.55 1.73 -2.93
N ALA A 108 1.13 0.48 -2.93
CA ALA A 108 1.80 -0.62 -2.28
C ALA A 108 2.41 -1.49 -3.38
N LEU A 109 3.74 -1.43 -3.51
CA LEU A 109 4.49 -2.24 -4.46
C LEU A 109 4.76 -3.61 -3.86
N ASN A 110 4.26 -4.65 -4.50
CA ASN A 110 4.37 -6.04 -4.08
C ASN A 110 5.74 -6.60 -4.47
N SER A 111 6.48 -7.10 -3.49
CA SER A 111 7.78 -7.74 -3.70
C SER A 111 7.81 -9.13 -3.11
N GLU A 112 8.88 -9.89 -3.37
CA GLU A 112 9.10 -11.19 -2.73
C GLU A 112 9.17 -11.11 -1.20
N SER A 113 9.53 -9.94 -0.65
CA SER A 113 9.59 -9.68 0.79
C SER A 113 8.30 -9.09 1.38
N GLY A 114 7.23 -8.97 0.59
CA GLY A 114 5.98 -8.30 0.96
C GLY A 114 5.84 -6.91 0.34
N TYR A 115 4.86 -6.13 0.80
CA TYR A 115 4.60 -4.80 0.22
C TYR A 115 5.56 -3.73 0.75
N LYS A 116 5.93 -2.82 -0.16
CA LYS A 116 6.63 -1.57 0.14
C LYS A 116 5.71 -0.40 -0.18
N GLY A 117 5.46 0.48 0.78
CA GLY A 117 4.60 1.65 0.59
C GLY A 117 5.32 2.80 -0.13
N SER A 118 4.56 3.58 -0.92
CA SER A 118 5.04 4.78 -1.60
C SER A 118 4.93 6.05 -0.77
N ASP A 119 5.39 7.16 -1.34
CA ASP A 119 4.91 8.48 -0.94
C ASP A 119 3.44 8.71 -1.32
N GLY A 120 2.82 9.69 -0.66
CA GLY A 120 1.47 10.13 -0.91
C GLY A 120 1.42 11.31 -1.84
N TYR A 121 0.79 11.13 -3.00
CA TYR A 121 0.50 12.23 -3.89
C TYR A 121 -0.77 12.95 -3.42
N PHE A 122 -0.64 14.23 -3.05
CA PHE A 122 -1.78 15.05 -2.63
C PHE A 122 -2.71 15.37 -3.80
N LEU A 123 -3.98 14.94 -3.69
CA LEU A 123 -4.99 15.15 -4.72
C LEU A 123 -5.81 16.42 -4.48
N GLY A 124 -6.12 16.74 -3.22
CA GLY A 124 -6.91 17.92 -2.85
C GLY A 124 -7.62 17.82 -1.50
N ASP A 125 -8.31 18.92 -1.12
CA ASP A 125 -9.17 19.01 0.07
C ASP A 125 -10.65 18.81 -0.30
N ARG A 126 -11.30 17.83 0.34
CA ARG A 126 -12.72 17.49 0.17
C ARG A 126 -13.13 17.40 -1.29
N ILE A 127 -12.31 16.70 -2.08
CA ILE A 127 -12.61 16.32 -3.46
C ILE A 127 -13.69 15.23 -3.50
N ALA A 128 -14.21 14.93 -4.69
CA ALA A 128 -15.04 13.74 -4.93
C ALA A 128 -14.28 12.73 -5.80
N PRO A 129 -13.65 11.69 -5.21
CA PRO A 129 -12.97 10.64 -5.98
C PRO A 129 -13.92 9.92 -6.93
N GLN A 130 -13.42 9.56 -8.12
CA GLN A 130 -14.18 8.85 -9.14
C GLN A 130 -13.56 7.48 -9.42
N SER A 131 -12.69 7.35 -10.40
CA SER A 131 -12.01 6.09 -10.74
C SER A 131 -10.49 6.22 -10.62
N THR A 132 -9.83 5.09 -10.42
CA THR A 132 -8.38 4.96 -10.55
C THR A 132 -8.13 3.87 -11.58
N ASP A 133 -7.51 4.24 -12.70
CA ASP A 133 -7.34 3.38 -13.87
C ASP A 133 -5.91 3.43 -14.40
N LEU A 134 -5.54 2.52 -15.28
CA LEU A 134 -4.34 2.71 -16.10
C LEU A 134 -4.60 3.74 -17.20
N SER A 135 -3.56 4.47 -17.56
CA SER A 135 -3.67 5.46 -18.64
C SER A 135 -4.05 4.79 -19.96
N PRO A 136 -5.03 5.33 -20.70
CA PRO A 136 -5.42 4.79 -22.01
C PRO A 136 -4.40 5.13 -23.11
N ASN A 137 -3.44 6.01 -22.84
CA ASN A 137 -2.39 6.40 -23.77
C ASN A 137 -1.38 5.23 -23.91
N PRO A 138 -1.19 4.65 -25.11
CA PRO A 138 -0.28 3.51 -25.31
C PRO A 138 1.20 3.80 -24.98
N GLN A 139 1.62 5.06 -25.02
CA GLN A 139 2.96 5.52 -24.66
C GLN A 139 3.14 5.57 -23.14
N HIS A 140 2.05 5.67 -22.38
CA HIS A 140 2.06 5.71 -20.92
C HIS A 140 2.20 4.32 -20.30
N LYS A 141 3.44 3.84 -20.24
CA LYS A 141 3.74 2.56 -19.56
C LYS A 141 3.67 2.71 -18.03
N TYR A 142 2.78 1.94 -17.40
CA TYR A 142 2.55 1.89 -15.94
C TYR A 142 2.16 3.25 -15.33
N VAL A 143 1.45 4.07 -16.09
CA VAL A 143 0.92 5.33 -15.59
C VAL A 143 -0.50 5.10 -15.09
N VAL A 144 -0.72 5.46 -13.85
CA VAL A 144 -2.00 5.43 -13.16
C VAL A 144 -2.68 6.78 -13.33
N VAL A 145 -3.98 6.77 -13.53
CA VAL A 145 -4.82 7.96 -13.67
C VAL A 145 -5.84 7.95 -12.55
N VAL A 146 -5.67 8.86 -11.59
CA VAL A 146 -6.65 9.08 -10.51
C VAL A 146 -7.59 10.19 -10.95
N ASN A 147 -8.85 9.83 -11.22
CA ASN A 147 -9.91 10.74 -11.62
C ASN A 147 -10.71 11.19 -10.40
N TYR A 148 -10.98 12.48 -10.31
CA TYR A 148 -11.75 13.07 -9.22
C TYR A 148 -12.42 14.37 -9.68
N ALA A 149 -13.48 14.77 -9.00
CA ALA A 149 -14.00 16.13 -9.15
C ALA A 149 -13.46 17.02 -8.03
N ASP A 150 -13.10 18.24 -8.41
CA ASP A 150 -12.72 19.31 -7.51
C ASP A 150 -13.64 20.53 -7.72
N ARG A 151 -13.47 21.55 -6.89
CA ARG A 151 -14.09 22.85 -7.04
C ARG A 151 -13.23 23.73 -7.95
N LEU A 152 -13.84 24.74 -8.56
CA LEU A 152 -13.09 25.84 -9.14
C LEU A 152 -12.42 26.65 -8.02
N PRO A 153 -11.27 27.31 -8.26
CA PRO A 153 -10.55 28.04 -7.21
C PRO A 153 -11.37 29.12 -6.48
N GLU A 154 -12.37 29.69 -7.16
CA GLU A 154 -13.24 30.75 -6.65
C GLU A 154 -14.51 30.21 -5.95
N GLU A 155 -14.78 28.90 -6.01
CA GLU A 155 -15.96 28.30 -5.40
C GLU A 155 -15.77 28.12 -3.89
N PRO A 156 -16.78 28.43 -3.06
CA PRO A 156 -16.68 28.23 -1.62
C PRO A 156 -16.65 26.73 -1.30
N MET A 157 -16.03 26.37 -0.17
CA MET A 157 -15.90 24.97 0.28
C MET A 157 -17.24 24.29 0.63
N THR A 158 -18.34 25.05 0.66
CA THR A 158 -19.70 24.54 0.79
C THR A 158 -20.29 24.05 -0.53
N THR A 159 -19.70 24.43 -1.66
CA THR A 159 -20.08 23.94 -2.98
C THR A 159 -19.63 22.50 -3.14
N GLU A 160 -20.46 21.67 -3.76
CA GLU A 160 -20.07 20.30 -4.09
C GLU A 160 -19.01 20.30 -5.20
N PRO A 161 -17.92 19.51 -5.08
CA PRO A 161 -16.96 19.32 -6.16
C PRO A 161 -17.64 18.81 -7.42
N SER A 162 -17.40 19.46 -8.56
CA SER A 162 -18.06 19.11 -9.82
C SER A 162 -17.17 19.29 -11.07
N HIS A 163 -15.99 19.89 -10.91
CA HIS A 163 -15.05 20.08 -12.00
C HIS A 163 -14.07 18.91 -12.09
N GLY A 164 -14.17 18.13 -13.17
CA GLY A 164 -13.31 16.95 -13.37
C GLY A 164 -11.83 17.31 -13.44
N ARG A 165 -11.02 16.52 -12.73
CA ARG A 165 -9.56 16.55 -12.67
C ARG A 165 -9.04 15.12 -12.80
N SER A 166 -7.80 15.01 -13.30
CA SER A 166 -7.09 13.73 -13.39
C SER A 166 -5.64 13.95 -12.99
N ALA A 167 -5.12 13.12 -12.08
CA ALA A 167 -3.71 13.05 -11.77
C ALA A 167 -3.10 11.84 -12.49
N TYR A 168 -2.14 12.09 -13.37
CA TYR A 168 -1.39 11.04 -14.08
C TYR A 168 -0.09 10.79 -13.33
N LEU A 169 0.01 9.62 -12.71
CA LEU A 169 1.04 9.27 -11.74
C LEU A 169 1.80 8.04 -12.19
N LYS A 170 3.12 8.08 -12.10
CA LYS A 170 3.98 6.93 -12.35
C LYS A 170 4.86 6.68 -11.14
N LEU A 171 4.83 5.47 -10.60
CA LEU A 171 5.68 5.11 -9.48
C LEU A 171 7.10 4.88 -9.96
N ASP A 172 8.07 5.49 -9.29
CA ASP A 172 9.47 5.09 -9.38
C ASP A 172 9.73 3.96 -8.36
N PRO A 173 9.96 2.71 -8.79
CA PRO A 173 10.13 1.58 -7.88
C PRO A 173 11.41 1.66 -7.03
N GLU A 174 12.41 2.44 -7.44
CA GLU A 174 13.65 2.61 -6.67
C GLU A 174 13.41 3.52 -5.47
N SER A 175 12.92 4.73 -5.72
CA SER A 175 12.67 5.75 -4.68
C SER A 175 11.33 5.58 -3.96
N MET A 176 10.39 4.81 -4.53
CA MET A 176 8.99 4.71 -4.09
C MET A 176 8.24 6.05 -4.09
N MET A 177 8.63 6.94 -5.01
CA MET A 177 8.01 8.24 -5.17
C MET A 177 7.13 8.30 -6.42
N TRP A 178 6.02 9.02 -6.34
CA TRP A 178 5.21 9.37 -7.50
C TRP A 178 5.89 10.44 -8.36
N GLY A 179 6.10 10.12 -9.63
CA GLY A 179 6.34 11.08 -10.69
C GLY A 179 5.03 11.53 -11.34
N ILE A 180 4.90 12.84 -11.58
CA ILE A 180 3.80 13.40 -12.38
C ILE A 180 4.12 13.18 -13.86
N VAL A 181 3.16 12.66 -14.60
CA VAL A 181 3.21 12.56 -16.06
C VAL A 181 2.31 13.65 -16.63
N GLU A 182 2.86 14.57 -17.42
CA GLU A 182 2.03 15.55 -18.11
C GLU A 182 1.25 14.85 -19.23
N PRO A 183 -0.08 14.91 -19.25
CA PRO A 183 -0.84 14.39 -20.39
C PRO A 183 -0.61 15.30 -21.61
N ASP A 184 -0.43 14.68 -22.79
CA ASP A 184 -0.34 15.37 -24.08
C ASP A 184 0.84 16.36 -24.19
N PHE A 185 2.03 15.97 -23.71
CA PHE A 185 3.23 16.78 -23.85
C PHE A 185 3.55 17.01 -25.35
N GLU A 186 3.86 18.25 -25.76
CA GLU A 186 4.04 18.63 -27.17
C GLU A 186 5.13 17.82 -27.92
N GLY A 187 6.01 17.14 -27.18
CA GLY A 187 7.04 16.22 -27.71
C GLY A 187 6.62 14.75 -27.85
N GLU A 188 5.41 14.38 -27.47
CA GLU A 188 4.86 13.05 -27.70
C GLU A 188 4.58 12.89 -29.20
N SER A 189 5.51 12.24 -29.92
CA SER A 189 5.30 11.91 -31.32
C SER A 189 4.09 10.99 -31.45
N ARG A 190 3.03 11.50 -32.10
CA ARG A 190 1.81 10.77 -32.47
C ARG A 190 2.08 9.58 -33.39
#